data_AF-A0A2W1AXU6-F1
#
_entry.id   AF-A0A2W1AXU6-F1
#
_cell.length_a   1.000
_cell.length_b   1.000
_cell.length_c   1.000
_cell.angle_alpha   90.00
_cell.angle_beta   90.00
_cell.angle_gamma   90.00
#
_symmetry.space_group_name_H-M   'P 1'
#
loop_
_entity.id
_entity.type
_entity.pdbx_description
1 polymer ?
#
loop_
_entity_poly.entity_id
_entity_poly.type
_entity_poly.pdbx_seq_one_letter_code
_entity_poly.pdbx_strand_id
1 'polypeptide(L)'
;MTPAQIRKDLSYFGRFGKQGRGYTISGLIKQLRTILALNEEWKVGLVGIGRLGRAILSYPGFSSEGFKIVAAFDSEPSQVGQMVGGIMIQPMHKLAEIISAEGIQICITAVPADFAQSVIDELISSGVKSIVNYAPVGIQVPDDIKLRNIDPVIALQSMTYYIKKGCV
;
A
#
# COMPACT_ATOMS: atom_id res chain seq x y z
N MET A 1 22.11 10.09 6.58
CA MET A 1 21.93 10.62 5.20
C MET A 1 22.86 11.79 5.00
N THR A 2 23.63 11.84 3.90
CA THR A 2 24.57 12.94 3.62
C THR A 2 24.04 13.84 2.49
N PRO A 3 24.42 15.14 2.43
CA PRO A 3 24.03 16.02 1.32
C PRO A 3 24.50 15.49 -0.05
N ALA A 4 25.61 14.75 -0.09
CA ALA A 4 26.10 14.09 -1.30
C ALA A 4 25.16 12.95 -1.74
N GLN A 5 24.64 12.17 -0.80
CA GLN A 5 23.66 11.11 -1.07
C GLN A 5 22.37 11.71 -1.67
N ILE A 6 21.84 12.78 -1.07
CA ILE A 6 20.62 13.45 -1.58
C ILE A 6 20.80 13.96 -3.01
N ARG A 7 21.94 14.61 -3.30
CA ARG A 7 22.25 15.06 -4.68
C ARG A 7 22.34 13.90 -5.66
N LYS A 8 22.97 12.80 -5.26
CA LYS A 8 23.13 11.60 -6.08
C LYS A 8 21.77 10.96 -6.36
N ASP A 9 20.97 10.75 -5.33
CA ASP A 9 19.65 10.12 -5.44
C ASP A 9 18.71 10.94 -6.35
N LEU A 10 18.67 12.26 -6.17
CA LEU A 10 17.89 13.15 -7.04
C LEU A 10 18.41 13.15 -8.49
N SER A 11 19.72 13.08 -8.70
CA SER A 11 20.30 13.11 -10.05
C SER A 11 19.86 11.94 -10.95
N TYR A 12 19.46 10.79 -10.36
CA TYR A 12 18.93 9.65 -11.12
C TYR A 12 17.59 9.95 -11.82
N PHE A 13 16.82 10.91 -11.31
CA PHE A 13 15.51 11.27 -11.86
C PHE A 13 15.54 12.56 -12.69
N GLY A 14 16.72 13.14 -12.92
CA GLY A 14 16.92 14.35 -13.73
C GLY A 14 17.75 15.43 -13.03
N ARG A 15 17.78 16.64 -13.61
CA ARG A 15 18.50 17.78 -13.04
C ARG A 15 17.60 18.53 -12.06
N PHE A 16 17.76 18.22 -10.78
CA PHE A 16 17.14 18.95 -9.69
C PHE A 16 18.04 20.12 -9.29
N GLY A 17 17.54 21.34 -9.43
CA GLY A 17 18.23 22.55 -8.98
C GLY A 17 19.27 23.12 -9.96
N LYS A 18 19.88 24.24 -9.55
CA LYS A 18 20.98 24.91 -10.27
C LYS A 18 22.24 24.90 -9.39
N GLN A 19 23.39 24.61 -9.99
CA GLN A 19 24.68 24.63 -9.29
C GLN A 19 24.88 25.96 -8.55
N GLY A 20 25.18 25.89 -7.25
CA GLY A 20 25.37 27.07 -6.40
C GLY A 20 24.09 27.77 -5.89
N ARG A 21 22.88 27.37 -6.31
CA ARG A 21 21.61 27.97 -5.83
C ARG A 21 20.67 27.00 -5.11
N GLY A 22 21.00 25.71 -5.09
CA GLY A 22 20.17 24.69 -4.45
C GLY A 22 18.91 24.36 -5.27
N TYR A 23 17.85 23.96 -4.58
CA TYR A 23 16.59 23.48 -5.17
C TYR A 23 15.46 24.48 -4.94
N THR A 24 14.63 24.69 -5.97
CA THR A 24 13.35 25.37 -5.77
C THR A 24 12.39 24.42 -5.06
N ILE A 25 11.94 24.76 -3.84
CA ILE A 25 11.11 23.87 -3.00
C ILE A 25 9.85 23.43 -3.75
N SER A 26 9.09 24.37 -4.30
CA SER A 26 7.85 24.07 -5.03
C SER A 26 8.09 23.20 -6.28
N GLY A 27 9.17 23.45 -7.02
CA GLY A 27 9.57 22.67 -8.18
C GLY A 27 9.98 21.24 -7.81
N LEU A 28 10.78 21.08 -6.76
CA LEU A 28 11.22 19.78 -6.25
C LEU A 28 10.02 18.95 -5.77
N ILE A 29 9.10 19.54 -4.99
CA ILE A 29 7.88 18.86 -4.54
C ILE A 29 7.07 18.35 -5.74
N LYS A 30 6.87 19.19 -6.76
CA LYS A 30 6.10 18.81 -7.97
C LYS A 30 6.77 17.66 -8.72
N GLN A 31 8.09 17.71 -8.88
CA GLN A 31 8.83 16.64 -9.55
C GLN A 31 8.83 15.34 -8.75
N LEU A 32 9.00 15.39 -7.43
CA LEU A 32 8.93 14.20 -6.56
C LEU A 32 7.53 13.56 -6.61
N ARG A 33 6.45 14.35 -6.56
CA ARG A 33 5.09 13.84 -6.73
C ARG A 33 4.90 13.16 -8.09
N THR A 34 5.49 13.71 -9.14
CA THR A 34 5.44 13.11 -10.49
C THR A 34 6.19 11.78 -10.55
N ILE A 35 7.39 11.70 -9.97
CA ILE A 35 8.19 10.47 -9.93
C ILE A 35 7.51 9.37 -9.15
N LEU A 36 6.86 9.73 -8.04
CA LEU A 36 6.10 8.80 -7.21
C LEU A 36 4.68 8.54 -7.75
N ALA A 37 4.33 9.11 -8.90
CA ALA A 37 3.00 9.05 -9.51
C ALA A 37 1.85 9.46 -8.56
N LEU A 38 2.12 10.38 -7.62
CA LEU A 38 1.15 10.92 -6.65
C LEU A 38 0.32 12.09 -7.24
N ASN A 39 0.38 12.28 -8.55
CA ASN A 39 -0.47 13.23 -9.27
C ASN A 39 -1.75 12.57 -9.79
N GLU A 40 -1.84 11.23 -9.70
CA GLU A 40 -2.95 10.42 -10.17
C GLU A 40 -3.72 9.84 -8.99
N GLU A 41 -5.01 9.59 -9.17
CA GLU A 41 -5.81 8.85 -8.19
C GLU A 41 -5.63 7.35 -8.45
N TRP A 42 -5.09 6.63 -7.46
CA TRP A 42 -4.91 5.19 -7.50
C TRP A 42 -6.10 4.50 -6.86
N LYS A 43 -6.79 3.68 -7.64
CA LYS A 43 -7.87 2.81 -7.13
C LYS A 43 -7.27 1.62 -6.38
N VAL A 44 -7.76 1.40 -5.16
CA VAL A 44 -7.27 0.37 -4.26
C VAL A 44 -8.40 -0.61 -3.92
N GLY A 45 -8.10 -1.91 -3.99
CA GLY A 45 -8.95 -2.96 -3.43
C GLY A 45 -8.49 -3.36 -2.03
N LEU A 46 -9.41 -3.77 -1.16
CA LEU A 46 -9.08 -4.30 0.17
C LEU A 46 -9.70 -5.68 0.35
N VAL A 47 -8.91 -6.67 0.75
CA VAL A 47 -9.38 -8.02 1.06
C VAL A 47 -9.18 -8.32 2.56
N GLY A 48 -10.24 -8.82 3.21
CA GLY A 48 -10.28 -9.11 4.64
C GLY A 48 -10.79 -7.92 5.44
N ILE A 49 -12.11 -7.90 5.70
CA ILE A 49 -12.83 -6.83 6.39
C ILE A 49 -13.14 -7.22 7.85
N GLY A 50 -12.14 -7.83 8.49
CA GLY A 50 -12.09 -7.99 9.94
C GLY A 50 -11.82 -6.67 10.65
N ARG A 51 -11.31 -6.74 11.89
CA ARG A 51 -11.03 -5.53 12.71
C ARG A 51 -10.06 -4.56 12.03
N LEU A 52 -8.97 -5.09 11.46
CA LEU A 52 -7.97 -4.28 10.78
C LEU A 52 -8.49 -3.72 9.46
N GLY A 53 -9.11 -4.53 8.61
CA GLY A 53 -9.68 -4.07 7.33
C GLY A 53 -10.72 -2.98 7.52
N ARG A 54 -11.60 -3.11 8.51
CA ARG A 54 -12.56 -2.03 8.86
C ARG A 54 -11.86 -0.74 9.29
N ALA A 55 -10.81 -0.82 10.09
CA ALA A 55 -10.03 0.35 10.49
C ALA A 55 -9.35 1.02 9.29
N ILE A 56 -8.86 0.23 8.33
CA ILE A 56 -8.27 0.72 7.08
C ILE A 56 -9.33 1.44 6.22
N LEU A 57 -10.52 0.85 6.05
CA LEU A 57 -11.63 1.49 5.29
C LEU A 57 -12.09 2.81 5.89
N SER A 58 -12.05 2.92 7.22
CA SER A 58 -12.47 4.14 7.92
C SER A 58 -11.37 5.20 8.02
N TYR A 59 -10.16 4.95 7.50
CA TYR A 59 -9.05 5.90 7.60
C TYR A 59 -9.09 6.94 6.46
N PRO A 60 -9.32 8.24 6.77
CA PRO A 60 -9.46 9.27 5.74
C PRO A 60 -8.14 9.64 5.05
N GLY A 61 -6.99 9.24 5.61
CA GLY A 61 -5.67 9.68 5.12
C GLY A 61 -5.23 9.05 3.80
N PHE A 62 -5.91 8.01 3.30
CA PHE A 62 -5.62 7.45 1.97
C PHE A 62 -5.97 8.43 0.86
N SER A 63 -7.18 9.01 0.91
CA SER A 63 -7.68 9.90 -0.12
C SER A 63 -6.84 11.17 -0.26
N SER A 64 -6.30 11.71 0.84
CA SER A 64 -5.42 12.88 0.81
C SER A 64 -4.07 12.62 0.12
N GLU A 65 -3.66 11.36 0.04
CA GLU A 65 -2.40 10.93 -0.57
C GLU A 65 -2.59 10.35 -1.99
N GLY A 66 -3.79 10.49 -2.57
CA GLY A 66 -4.10 10.03 -3.92
C GLY A 66 -4.49 8.55 -4.01
N PHE A 67 -4.81 7.89 -2.89
CA PHE A 67 -5.26 6.50 -2.86
C PHE A 67 -6.74 6.42 -2.49
N LYS A 68 -7.55 5.82 -3.37
CA LYS A 68 -9.00 5.68 -3.14
C LYS A 68 -9.36 4.21 -3.05
N ILE A 69 -9.83 3.79 -1.88
CA ILE A 69 -10.38 2.44 -1.73
C ILE A 69 -11.74 2.40 -2.43
N VAL A 70 -11.87 1.61 -3.49
CA VAL A 70 -13.08 1.52 -4.32
C VAL A 70 -13.81 0.20 -4.16
N ALA A 71 -13.14 -0.84 -3.67
CA ALA A 71 -13.72 -2.16 -3.46
C ALA A 71 -13.19 -2.79 -2.16
N ALA A 72 -14.07 -3.50 -1.46
CA ALA A 72 -13.77 -4.25 -0.25
C ALA A 72 -14.32 -5.67 -0.39
N PHE A 73 -13.56 -6.68 0.01
CA PHE A 73 -13.91 -8.09 -0.17
C PHE A 73 -13.75 -8.88 1.13
N ASP A 74 -14.72 -9.75 1.42
CA ASP A 74 -14.64 -10.70 2.53
C ASP A 74 -15.31 -12.04 2.15
N SER A 75 -14.87 -13.12 2.78
CA SER A 75 -15.45 -14.46 2.62
C SER A 75 -16.57 -14.73 3.63
N GLU A 76 -16.59 -14.00 4.75
CA GLU A 76 -17.56 -14.16 5.83
C GLU A 76 -18.95 -13.68 5.37
N PRO A 77 -19.95 -14.58 5.21
CA PRO A 77 -21.25 -14.21 4.67
C PRO A 77 -21.98 -13.16 5.51
N SER A 78 -21.73 -13.13 6.82
CA SER A 78 -22.30 -12.13 7.72
C SER A 78 -21.77 -10.72 7.47
N GLN A 79 -20.58 -10.56 6.87
CA GLN A 79 -19.98 -9.27 6.52
C GLN A 79 -20.42 -8.77 5.13
N VAL A 80 -20.62 -9.68 4.19
CA VAL A 80 -20.98 -9.35 2.80
C VAL A 80 -22.27 -8.53 2.75
N GLY A 81 -22.27 -7.46 1.95
CA GLY A 81 -23.38 -6.53 1.80
C GLY A 81 -23.42 -5.39 2.84
N GLN A 82 -22.61 -5.45 3.90
CA GLN A 82 -22.50 -4.34 4.84
C GLN A 82 -21.74 -3.16 4.22
N MET A 83 -22.06 -1.95 4.69
CA MET A 83 -21.36 -0.72 4.34
C MET A 83 -20.36 -0.33 5.43
N VAL A 84 -19.09 -0.15 5.06
CA VAL A 84 -18.04 0.32 5.98
C VAL A 84 -17.26 1.43 5.29
N GLY A 85 -17.15 2.60 5.93
CA GLY A 85 -16.44 3.75 5.34
C GLY A 85 -17.02 4.22 4.00
N GLY A 86 -18.30 3.96 3.73
CA GLY A 86 -18.94 4.29 2.45
C GLY A 86 -18.70 3.27 1.33
N ILE A 87 -18.04 2.14 1.61
CA ILE A 87 -17.79 1.06 0.65
C ILE A 87 -18.60 -0.18 1.04
N MET A 88 -19.27 -0.79 0.07
CA MET A 88 -20.00 -2.04 0.25
C MET A 88 -19.03 -3.22 0.22
N ILE A 89 -19.13 -4.11 1.21
CA ILE A 89 -18.35 -5.34 1.25
C ILE A 89 -18.92 -6.32 0.22
N GLN A 90 -18.07 -6.75 -0.70
CA GLN A 90 -18.38 -7.68 -1.76
C GLN A 90 -17.93 -9.10 -1.40
N PRO A 91 -18.59 -10.15 -1.92
CA PRO A 91 -18.14 -11.52 -1.71
C PRO A 91 -16.89 -11.81 -2.55
N MET A 92 -16.02 -12.69 -2.05
CA MET A 92 -14.78 -13.09 -2.73
C MET A 92 -14.97 -13.60 -4.16
N HIS A 93 -16.07 -14.31 -4.47
CA HIS A 93 -16.29 -14.83 -5.84
C HIS A 93 -16.47 -13.75 -6.92
N LYS A 94 -16.69 -12.49 -6.54
CA LYS A 94 -16.75 -11.33 -7.46
C LYS A 94 -15.42 -10.59 -7.60
N LEU A 95 -14.38 -11.03 -6.90
CA LEU A 95 -13.09 -10.32 -6.82
C LEU A 95 -12.50 -10.07 -8.21
N ALA A 96 -12.38 -11.11 -9.04
CA ALA A 96 -11.78 -10.99 -10.37
C ALA A 96 -12.57 -10.03 -11.28
N GLU A 97 -13.90 -10.15 -11.27
CA GLU A 97 -14.81 -9.31 -12.05
C GLU A 97 -14.64 -7.83 -11.67
N ILE A 98 -14.69 -7.52 -10.37
CA ILE A 98 -14.64 -6.14 -9.87
C ILE A 98 -13.25 -5.55 -10.04
N ILE A 99 -12.18 -6.30 -9.82
CA ILE A 99 -10.80 -5.82 -10.05
C ILE A 99 -10.61 -5.41 -11.50
N SER A 100 -11.08 -6.24 -12.44
CA SER A 100 -10.98 -5.93 -13.86
C SER A 100 -11.87 -4.75 -14.25
N ALA A 101 -13.12 -4.71 -13.77
CA ALA A 101 -14.08 -3.66 -14.13
C ALA A 101 -13.65 -2.28 -13.60
N GLU A 102 -13.10 -2.24 -12.38
CA GLU A 102 -12.64 -1.00 -11.78
C GLU A 102 -11.21 -0.61 -12.20
N GLY A 103 -10.45 -1.51 -12.81
CA GLY A 103 -9.05 -1.30 -13.16
C GLY A 103 -8.14 -1.20 -11.93
N ILE A 104 -8.40 -2.03 -10.92
CA ILE A 104 -7.65 -2.01 -9.64
C ILE A 104 -6.28 -2.66 -9.86
N GLN A 105 -5.21 -1.89 -9.68
CA GLN A 105 -3.83 -2.38 -9.80
C GLN A 105 -3.13 -2.55 -8.45
N ILE A 106 -3.70 -1.97 -7.39
CA ILE A 106 -3.15 -1.99 -6.02
C ILE A 106 -4.18 -2.62 -5.09
N CYS A 107 -3.76 -3.60 -4.29
CA CYS A 107 -4.62 -4.17 -3.25
C CYS A 107 -3.95 -4.19 -1.87
N ILE A 108 -4.76 -4.11 -0.83
CA ILE A 108 -4.37 -4.33 0.56
C ILE A 108 -4.95 -5.67 1.00
N THR A 109 -4.15 -6.52 1.66
CA THR A 109 -4.62 -7.78 2.25
C THR A 109 -4.49 -7.71 3.78
N ALA A 110 -5.62 -7.89 4.45
CA ALA A 110 -5.75 -7.90 5.91
C ALA A 110 -6.45 -9.18 6.39
N VAL A 111 -6.08 -10.31 5.78
CA VAL A 111 -6.61 -11.65 6.07
C VAL A 111 -5.72 -12.40 7.06
N PRO A 112 -6.22 -13.46 7.73
CA PRO A 112 -5.37 -14.35 8.53
C PRO A 112 -4.27 -14.99 7.69
N ALA A 113 -3.15 -15.36 8.34
CA ALA A 113 -1.97 -15.93 7.69
C ALA A 113 -2.30 -17.16 6.82
N ASP A 114 -3.20 -18.02 7.30
CA ASP A 114 -3.57 -19.28 6.63
C ASP A 114 -4.23 -19.07 5.25
N PHE A 115 -4.80 -17.89 5.00
CA PHE A 115 -5.49 -17.56 3.75
C PHE A 115 -4.70 -16.57 2.87
N ALA A 116 -3.58 -16.05 3.37
CA ALA A 116 -2.89 -14.93 2.72
C ALA A 116 -2.31 -15.30 1.36
N GLN A 117 -1.69 -16.47 1.22
CA GLN A 117 -1.13 -16.93 -0.07
C GLN A 117 -2.22 -17.10 -1.13
N SER A 118 -3.30 -17.82 -0.81
CA SER A 118 -4.39 -18.07 -1.77
C SER A 118 -5.08 -16.79 -2.22
N VAL A 119 -5.31 -15.84 -1.30
CA VAL A 119 -5.90 -14.54 -1.64
C VAL A 119 -4.96 -13.74 -2.54
N ILE A 120 -3.66 -13.74 -2.24
CA ILE A 120 -2.67 -13.01 -3.04
C ILE A 120 -2.54 -13.62 -4.44
N ASP A 121 -2.55 -14.94 -4.57
CA ASP A 121 -2.54 -15.61 -5.86
C ASP A 121 -3.79 -15.24 -6.70
N GLU A 122 -4.96 -15.19 -6.06
CA GLU A 122 -6.21 -14.77 -6.72
C GLU A 122 -6.14 -13.31 -7.20
N LEU A 123 -5.62 -12.40 -6.36
CA LEU A 123 -5.38 -11.00 -6.73
C LEU A 123 -4.44 -10.87 -7.93
N ILE A 124 -3.33 -11.62 -7.93
CA ILE A 124 -2.36 -11.64 -9.04
C ILE A 124 -3.02 -12.14 -10.32
N SER A 125 -3.77 -13.24 -10.23
CA SER A 125 -4.49 -13.81 -11.39
C SER A 125 -5.56 -12.85 -11.95
N SER A 126 -6.08 -11.96 -11.10
CA SER A 126 -7.07 -10.93 -11.46
C SER A 126 -6.44 -9.67 -12.06
N GLY A 127 -5.10 -9.61 -12.16
CA GLY A 127 -4.37 -8.51 -12.80
C GLY A 127 -3.78 -7.47 -11.85
N VAL A 128 -3.84 -7.68 -10.52
CA VAL A 128 -3.21 -6.80 -9.53
C VAL A 128 -1.69 -6.88 -9.67
N LYS A 129 -1.02 -5.73 -9.59
CA LYS A 129 0.45 -5.61 -9.74
C LYS A 129 1.18 -5.24 -8.45
N SER A 130 0.48 -4.59 -7.52
CA SER A 130 1.06 -4.18 -6.23
C SER A 130 0.15 -4.58 -5.08
N ILE A 131 0.73 -5.17 -4.04
CA ILE A 131 0.00 -5.68 -2.88
C ILE A 131 0.67 -5.22 -1.59
N VAL A 132 -0.11 -4.62 -0.69
CA VAL A 132 0.29 -4.34 0.69
C VAL A 132 -0.29 -5.41 1.59
N ASN A 133 0.55 -6.25 2.18
CA ASN A 133 0.14 -7.39 2.98
C ASN A 133 0.37 -7.17 4.47
N TYR A 134 -0.71 -7.28 5.25
CA TYR A 134 -0.67 -7.22 6.71
C TYR A 134 -0.60 -8.61 7.38
N ALA A 135 -0.72 -9.70 6.61
CA ALA A 135 -0.61 -11.04 7.17
C ALA A 135 0.86 -11.33 7.55
N PRO A 136 1.14 -11.80 8.78
CA PRO A 136 2.50 -12.04 9.28
C PRO A 136 3.06 -13.38 8.77
N VAL A 137 3.12 -13.54 7.46
CA VAL A 137 3.58 -14.77 6.80
C VAL A 137 4.39 -14.43 5.55
N GLY A 138 5.39 -15.27 5.26
CA GLY A 138 6.15 -15.17 4.02
C GLY A 138 5.28 -15.61 2.84
N ILE A 139 5.05 -14.71 1.90
CA ILE A 139 4.27 -14.96 0.68
C ILE A 139 5.22 -15.06 -0.50
N GLN A 140 4.98 -16.03 -1.36
CA GLN A 140 5.68 -16.18 -2.64
C GLN A 140 4.89 -15.47 -3.73
N VAL A 141 5.55 -14.61 -4.50
CA VAL A 141 4.97 -13.92 -5.65
C VAL A 141 5.95 -13.93 -6.82
N PRO A 142 5.48 -13.84 -8.07
CA PRO A 142 6.34 -13.65 -9.24
C PRO A 142 7.13 -12.33 -9.18
N ASP A 143 8.26 -12.26 -9.91
CA ASP A 143 9.18 -11.10 -9.89
C ASP A 143 8.55 -9.78 -10.38
N ASP A 144 7.52 -9.87 -11.24
CA ASP A 144 6.80 -8.71 -11.76
C ASP A 144 5.78 -8.13 -10.77
N ILE A 145 5.52 -8.82 -9.66
CA ILE A 145 4.60 -8.39 -8.61
C ILE A 145 5.35 -7.65 -7.49
N LYS A 146 4.80 -6.52 -7.06
CA LYS A 146 5.33 -5.75 -5.93
C LYS A 146 4.55 -6.08 -4.67
N LEU A 147 5.13 -6.92 -3.82
CA LEU A 147 4.60 -7.24 -2.50
C LEU A 147 5.32 -6.43 -1.41
N ARG A 148 4.55 -5.74 -0.56
CA ARG A 148 5.06 -5.04 0.63
C ARG A 148 4.38 -5.56 1.89
N ASN A 149 5.14 -6.21 2.76
CA ASN A 149 4.66 -6.65 4.06
C ASN A 149 4.69 -5.49 5.08
N ILE A 150 3.62 -5.36 5.85
CA ILE A 150 3.50 -4.42 6.97
C ILE A 150 3.32 -5.23 8.25
N ASP A 151 4.32 -5.17 9.12
CA ASP A 151 4.27 -5.80 10.44
C ASP A 151 4.57 -4.76 11.53
N PRO A 152 3.56 -4.34 12.32
CA PRO A 152 3.77 -3.40 13.40
C PRO A 152 4.64 -3.97 14.53
N VAL A 153 4.70 -5.31 14.69
CA VAL A 153 5.55 -5.95 15.69
C VAL A 153 7.03 -5.75 15.36
N ILE A 154 7.41 -5.92 14.09
CA ILE A 154 8.79 -5.65 13.64
C ILE A 154 9.14 -4.18 13.85
N ALA A 155 8.20 -3.26 13.57
CA ALA A 155 8.40 -1.85 13.83
C ALA A 155 8.64 -1.58 15.33
N LEU A 156 7.83 -2.15 16.22
CA LEU A 156 8.01 -2.01 17.66
C LEU A 156 9.31 -2.62 18.17
N GLN A 157 9.70 -3.80 17.67
CA GLN A 157 10.99 -4.43 17.99
C GLN A 157 12.16 -3.51 17.62
N SER A 158 12.10 -2.88 16.44
CA SER A 158 13.08 -1.87 16.02
C SER A 158 13.13 -0.68 16.99
N MET A 159 11.98 -0.23 17.51
CA MET A 159 11.95 0.84 18.51
C MET A 159 12.64 0.44 19.82
N THR A 160 12.61 -0.83 20.23
CA THR A 160 13.29 -1.28 21.45
C THR A 160 14.81 -1.08 21.39
N TYR A 161 15.42 -1.13 20.20
CA TYR A 161 16.85 -0.85 20.02
C TYR A 161 17.21 0.58 20.45
N TYR A 162 16.36 1.56 20.11
CA TYR A 162 16.58 2.96 20.47
C TYR A 162 16.33 3.25 21.95
N ILE A 163 15.45 2.47 22.59
CA ILE A 163 15.22 2.57 24.04
C ILE A 163 16.35 1.92 24.83
N LYS A 164 16.89 0.80 24.34
CA LYS A 164 17.98 0.06 25.00
C LYS A 164 19.35 0.75 24.93
N LYS A 165 19.46 1.93 24.32
CA LYS A 165 20.59 2.85 24.52
C LYS A 165 20.16 3.93 25.51
N GLY A 166 20.50 3.86 26.81
CA GLY A 166 21.78 3.46 27.37
C GLY A 166 22.03 1.97 27.64
N CYS A 167 22.93 1.38 26.85
CA CYS A 167 24.00 0.48 27.25
C CYS A 167 24.91 0.29 26.03
N VAL A 168 26.14 0.81 26.20
CA VAL A 168 27.35 0.79 25.35
C VAL A 168 27.32 1.57 24.03
#